data_AF-A0A2V7V420-F1
#
_entry.id   AF-A0A2V7V420-F1
#
_cell.length_a   1.000
_cell.length_b   1.000
_cell.length_c   1.000
_cell.angle_alpha   90.00
_cell.angle_beta   90.00
_cell.angle_gamma   90.00
#
_symmetry.space_group_name_H-M   'P 1'
#
loop_
_entity.id
_entity.type
_entity.pdbx_description
1 polymer ?
#
loop_
_entity_poly.entity_id
_entity_poly.type
_entity_poly.pdbx_seq_one_letter_code
_entity_poly.pdbx_strand_id
1 'polypeptide(L)'
;MELARLVDLVRRVRETPRKSEKVRLLADFLRLAEGRERELAALYLSGTLRQGRIGLGWLTMQPAITAEPAAGEPPSLLEVDRAFDAIAAEQGPGSSERKVRILGGLLARVGGDVRR
;
A
#
# COMPACT_ATOMS: atom_id res chain seq x y z
N MET A 1 7.85 8.31 4.71
CA MET A 1 8.27 7.42 3.61
C MET A 1 7.13 7.26 2.61
N GLU A 2 7.36 7.59 1.34
CA GLU A 2 6.38 7.43 0.26
C GLU A 2 6.13 5.97 -0.10
N LEU A 3 4.89 5.62 -0.47
CA LEU A 3 4.51 4.29 -0.96
C LEU A 3 5.31 3.88 -2.20
N ALA A 4 5.56 4.82 -3.12
CA ALA A 4 6.29 4.55 -4.35
C ALA A 4 7.70 3.99 -4.08
N ARG A 5 8.39 4.45 -3.03
CA ARG A 5 9.71 3.93 -2.63
C ARG A 5 9.66 2.47 -2.22
N LEU A 6 8.58 2.05 -1.55
CA LEU A 6 8.38 0.65 -1.16
C LEU A 6 8.10 -0.22 -2.39
N VAL A 7 7.26 0.24 -3.32
CA VAL A 7 6.99 -0.50 -4.57
C VAL A 7 8.27 -0.65 -5.38
N ASP A 8 9.06 0.40 -5.48
CA ASP A 8 10.30 0.38 -6.25
C ASP A 8 11.35 -0.57 -5.62
N LEU A 9 11.38 -0.67 -4.28
CA LEU A 9 12.14 -1.72 -3.59
C LEU A 9 11.63 -3.13 -3.96
N VAL A 10 10.32 -3.37 -3.92
CA VAL A 10 9.74 -4.68 -4.27
C VAL A 10 10.12 -5.07 -5.71
N ARG A 11 10.06 -4.11 -6.64
CA ARG A 11 10.50 -4.31 -8.03
C ARG A 11 11.97 -4.72 -8.10
N ARG A 12 12.87 -3.96 -7.45
CA ARG A 12 14.31 -4.28 -7.41
C ARG A 12 14.57 -5.66 -6.80
N VAL A 13 13.89 -6.01 -5.71
CA VAL A 13 14.03 -7.33 -5.05
C VAL A 13 13.54 -8.47 -5.95
N ARG A 14 12.52 -8.24 -6.78
CA ARG A 14 12.06 -9.22 -7.79
C ARG A 14 13.09 -9.40 -8.90
N GLU A 15 13.69 -8.32 -9.38
CA GLU A 15 14.69 -8.30 -10.46
C GLU A 15 16.05 -8.88 -10.02
N THR A 16 16.41 -8.77 -8.73
CA THR A 16 17.68 -9.29 -8.21
C THR A 16 17.71 -10.84 -8.20
N PRO A 17 18.71 -11.51 -8.78
CA PRO A 17 18.81 -12.97 -8.75
C PRO A 17 19.47 -13.50 -7.46
N ARG A 18 20.34 -12.71 -6.82
CA ARG A 18 21.16 -13.15 -5.67
C ARG A 18 20.42 -12.94 -4.35
N LYS A 19 20.20 -14.01 -3.58
CA LYS A 19 19.52 -13.95 -2.27
C LYS A 19 20.20 -12.99 -1.29
N SER A 20 21.53 -12.98 -1.23
CA SER A 20 22.29 -12.09 -0.34
C SER A 20 22.09 -10.61 -0.68
N GLU A 21 21.94 -10.29 -1.96
CA GLU A 21 21.68 -8.93 -2.42
C GLU A 21 20.24 -8.50 -2.11
N LYS A 22 19.25 -9.40 -2.26
CA LYS A 22 17.88 -9.14 -1.79
C LYS A 22 17.84 -8.79 -0.30
N VAL A 23 18.54 -9.58 0.52
CA VAL A 23 18.63 -9.34 1.98
C VAL A 23 19.24 -7.96 2.25
N ARG A 24 20.29 -7.57 1.51
CA ARG A 24 20.90 -6.24 1.65
C ARG A 24 19.90 -5.13 1.29
N LEU A 25 19.21 -5.23 0.15
CA LEU A 25 18.22 -4.23 -0.28
C LEU A 25 17.12 -4.04 0.78
N LEU A 26 16.57 -5.13 1.31
CA LEU A 26 15.53 -5.09 2.34
C LEU A 26 16.07 -4.48 3.64
N ALA A 27 17.26 -4.90 4.08
CA ALA A 27 17.88 -4.38 5.30
C ALA A 27 18.17 -2.89 5.20
N ASP A 28 18.74 -2.43 4.08
CA ASP A 28 19.06 -1.02 3.85
C ASP A 28 17.79 -0.17 3.84
N PHE A 29 16.73 -0.63 3.17
CA PHE A 29 15.45 0.06 3.18
C PHE A 29 14.83 0.17 4.57
N LEU A 30 14.81 -0.92 5.33
CA LEU A 30 14.24 -0.93 6.69
C LEU A 30 15.04 -0.06 7.67
N ARG A 31 16.36 0.11 7.46
CA ARG A 31 17.17 1.06 8.25
C ARG A 31 16.80 2.51 7.98
N LEU A 32 16.42 2.86 6.75
CA LEU A 32 16.00 4.22 6.37
C LEU A 32 14.60 4.58 6.89
N ALA A 33 13.73 3.59 7.09
CA ALA A 33 12.43 3.80 7.71
C ALA A 33 12.57 3.98 9.23
N GLU A 34 11.80 4.89 9.81
CA GLU A 34 11.83 5.17 11.25
C GLU A 34 10.48 4.85 11.93
N GLY A 35 10.55 4.45 13.20
CA GLY A 35 9.39 4.20 14.06
C GLY A 35 8.30 3.38 13.36
N ARG A 36 7.11 3.97 13.26
CA ARG A 36 5.93 3.33 12.68
C ARG A 36 6.07 2.99 11.20
N GLU A 37 6.81 3.79 10.43
CA GLU A 37 6.99 3.51 9.01
C GLU A 37 7.79 2.23 8.77
N ARG A 38 8.74 1.93 9.65
CA ARG A 38 9.54 0.69 9.61
C ARG A 38 8.66 -0.54 9.84
N GLU A 39 7.76 -0.46 10.83
CA GLU A 39 6.80 -1.53 11.11
C GLU A 39 5.87 -1.78 9.93
N LEU A 40 5.30 -0.71 9.34
CA LEU A 40 4.42 -0.81 8.18
C LEU A 40 5.15 -1.37 6.95
N ALA A 41 6.36 -0.90 6.68
CA ALA A 41 7.19 -1.43 5.61
C ALA A 41 7.43 -2.94 5.78
N ALA A 42 7.79 -3.39 6.99
CA ALA A 42 8.01 -4.81 7.27
C ALA A 42 6.74 -5.65 7.04
N LEU A 43 5.59 -5.18 7.51
CA LEU A 43 4.30 -5.85 7.31
C LEU A 43 3.91 -5.93 5.83
N TYR A 44 4.04 -4.84 5.08
CA TYR A 44 3.70 -4.82 3.67
C TYR A 44 4.65 -5.70 2.84
N LEU A 45 5.94 -5.75 3.18
CA LEU A 45 6.91 -6.65 2.55
C LEU A 45 6.61 -8.13 2.81
N SER A 46 5.98 -8.46 3.93
CA SER A 46 5.49 -9.81 4.23
C SER A 46 4.08 -10.08 3.72
N GLY A 47 3.49 -9.16 2.94
CA GLY A 47 2.13 -9.30 2.40
C GLY A 47 1.04 -9.25 3.49
N THR A 48 1.32 -8.62 4.62
CA THR A 48 0.42 -8.52 5.77
C THR A 48 -0.05 -7.10 5.97
N LEU A 49 -1.34 -6.91 6.23
CA LEU A 49 -1.88 -5.63 6.67
C LEU A 49 -1.97 -5.63 8.19
N ARG A 50 -1.67 -4.49 8.81
CA ARG A 50 -1.82 -4.32 10.26
C ARG A 50 -3.26 -4.54 10.72
N GLN A 51 -4.23 -4.10 9.91
CA GLN A 51 -5.66 -4.21 10.17
C GLN A 51 -6.19 -5.64 9.98
N GLY A 52 -5.39 -6.57 9.46
CA GLY A 52 -5.86 -7.90 9.07
C GLY A 52 -6.82 -7.83 7.88
N ARG A 53 -7.97 -8.48 8.00
CA ARG A 53 -8.98 -8.51 6.92
C ARG A 53 -9.88 -7.27 7.01
N ILE A 54 -9.76 -6.39 6.03
CA ILE A 54 -10.55 -5.15 5.94
C ILE A 54 -11.81 -5.25 5.09
N GLY A 55 -12.11 -6.46 4.59
CA GLY A 55 -13.34 -6.75 3.84
C GLY A 55 -13.38 -6.12 2.44
N LEU A 56 -12.23 -5.95 1.80
CA LEU A 56 -12.13 -5.59 0.38
C LEU A 56 -12.04 -6.86 -0.46
N GLY A 57 -13.10 -7.16 -1.22
CA GLY A 57 -13.07 -8.20 -2.24
C GLY A 57 -12.50 -7.68 -3.55
N TRP A 58 -12.01 -8.59 -4.41
CA TRP A 58 -11.47 -8.23 -5.74
C TRP A 58 -12.42 -7.35 -6.56
N LEU A 59 -13.70 -7.74 -6.63
CA LEU A 59 -14.75 -6.98 -7.35
C LEU A 59 -14.94 -5.57 -6.80
N THR A 60 -14.70 -5.37 -5.51
CA THR A 60 -14.79 -4.07 -4.82
C THR A 60 -13.57 -3.20 -5.15
N MET A 61 -12.39 -3.80 -5.35
CA MET A 61 -11.17 -3.06 -5.67
C MET A 61 -11.06 -2.68 -7.16
N GLN A 62 -11.64 -3.48 -8.06
CA GLN A 62 -11.50 -3.30 -9.50
C GLN A 62 -11.80 -1.87 -9.99
N PRO A 63 -12.91 -1.21 -9.59
CA PRO A 63 -13.21 0.14 -10.07
C PRO A 63 -12.18 1.20 -9.61
N ALA A 64 -11.63 1.02 -8.40
CA ALA A 64 -10.65 1.93 -7.83
C ALA A 64 -9.26 1.78 -8.47
N ILE A 65 -8.90 0.57 -8.92
CA ILE A 65 -7.62 0.29 -9.59
C ILE A 65 -7.59 0.87 -11.01
N THR A 66 -8.74 0.85 -11.71
CA THR A 66 -8.86 1.28 -13.11
C THR A 66 -9.05 2.79 -13.30
N ALA A 67 -9.31 3.56 -12.23
CA ALA A 67 -9.56 5.00 -12.32
C ALA A 67 -8.27 5.78 -12.63
N GLU A 68 -8.23 6.68 -13.61
CA GLU A 68 -7.00 7.45 -13.93
C GLU A 68 -6.43 8.19 -12.72
N PRO A 69 -5.08 8.25 -12.56
CA PRO A 69 -4.48 9.03 -11.48
C PRO A 69 -4.89 10.50 -11.60
N ALA A 70 -5.38 11.06 -10.51
CA ALA A 70 -5.60 12.48 -10.38
C ALA A 70 -4.30 13.18 -9.96
N ALA A 71 -4.20 14.49 -10.19
CA ALA A 71 -3.12 15.29 -9.64
C ALA A 71 -3.19 15.31 -8.11
N GLY A 72 -2.09 14.97 -7.44
CA GLY A 72 -1.98 14.99 -5.99
C GLY A 72 -0.60 14.53 -5.52
N GLU A 73 -0.25 14.85 -4.28
CA GLU A 73 1.00 14.38 -3.67
C GLU A 73 0.94 12.85 -3.48
N PRO A 74 1.97 12.08 -3.85
CA PRO A 74 1.98 10.63 -3.65
C PRO A 74 1.77 10.27 -2.17
N PRO A 75 0.99 9.22 -1.85
CA PRO A 75 0.72 8.88 -0.46
C PRO A 75 1.94 8.27 0.23
N SER A 76 2.12 8.64 1.50
CA SER A 76 3.03 8.01 2.44
C SER A 76 2.49 6.68 2.98
N LEU A 77 3.37 5.85 3.55
CA LEU A 77 2.97 4.60 4.22
C LEU A 77 1.99 4.87 5.38
N LEU A 78 2.14 5.98 6.09
CA LEU A 78 1.23 6.39 7.17
C LEU A 78 -0.15 6.80 6.64
N GLU A 79 -0.22 7.50 5.52
CA GLU A 79 -1.51 7.82 4.89
C GLU A 79 -2.23 6.57 4.39
N VAL A 80 -1.49 5.62 3.81
CA VAL A 80 -2.04 4.31 3.42
C VAL A 80 -2.57 3.56 4.64
N ASP A 81 -1.81 3.51 5.75
CA ASP A 81 -2.26 2.86 7.00
C ASP A 81 -3.54 3.50 7.56
N ARG A 82 -3.63 4.84 7.57
CA ARG A 82 -4.84 5.57 7.99
C ARG A 82 -6.04 5.28 7.08
N ALA A 83 -5.83 5.20 5.77
CA ALA A 83 -6.89 4.84 4.84
C ALA A 83 -7.38 3.41 5.08
N PHE A 84 -6.49 2.47 5.37
CA PHE A 84 -6.86 1.09 5.71
C PHE A 84 -7.58 0.99 7.06
N ASP A 85 -7.21 1.79 8.06
CA ASP A 85 -7.98 1.90 9.31
C ASP A 85 -9.41 2.38 9.04
N ALA A 86 -9.57 3.42 8.22
CA ALA A 86 -10.89 3.94 7.86
C ALA A 86 -11.73 2.87 7.14
N ILE A 87 -11.14 2.13 6.20
CA ILE A 87 -11.82 1.01 5.52
C ILE A 87 -12.18 -0.12 6.49
N ALA A 88 -11.31 -0.45 7.44
CA ALA A 88 -11.57 -1.47 8.45
C ALA A 88 -12.74 -1.10 9.38
N ALA A 89 -12.88 0.19 9.70
CA ALA A 89 -13.95 0.72 10.55
C ALA A 89 -15.33 0.73 9.86
N GLU A 90 -15.38 0.72 8.52
CA GLU A 90 -16.62 0.76 7.75
C GLU A 90 -17.45 -0.52 7.88
N GLN A 91 -18.67 -0.38 8.43
CA GLN A 91 -19.63 -1.47 8.66
C GLN A 91 -21.08 -1.04 8.35
N GLY A 92 -21.98 -2.02 8.26
CA GLY A 92 -23.41 -1.81 8.02
C GLY A 92 -23.79 -1.56 6.56
N PRO A 93 -25.09 -1.26 6.29
CA PRO A 93 -25.58 -1.03 4.94
C PRO A 93 -24.77 0.05 4.19
N GLY A 94 -24.42 -0.24 2.94
CA GLY A 94 -23.62 0.67 2.09
C GLY A 94 -22.12 0.75 2.46
N SER A 95 -21.63 -0.06 3.40
CA SER A 95 -20.20 -0.05 3.77
C SER A 95 -19.30 -0.34 2.57
N SER A 96 -19.71 -1.25 1.68
CA SER A 96 -18.93 -1.61 0.49
C SER A 96 -18.64 -0.40 -0.39
N GLU A 97 -19.63 0.42 -0.70
CA GLU A 97 -19.45 1.64 -1.52
C GLU A 97 -18.56 2.67 -0.83
N ARG A 98 -18.71 2.84 0.49
CA ARG A 98 -17.86 3.76 1.26
C ARG A 98 -16.40 3.29 1.27
N LYS A 99 -16.16 1.99 1.44
CA LYS A 99 -14.82 1.39 1.33
C LYS A 99 -14.21 1.62 -0.06
N VAL A 100 -14.97 1.43 -1.13
CA VAL A 100 -14.52 1.73 -2.51
C VAL A 100 -14.14 3.21 -2.66
N ARG A 101 -14.94 4.12 -2.11
CA ARG A 101 -14.68 5.56 -2.20
C ARG A 101 -13.38 5.95 -1.50
N ILE A 102 -13.14 5.42 -0.29
CA ILE A 102 -11.90 5.66 0.46
C ILE A 102 -10.70 5.12 -0.32
N LEU A 103 -10.79 3.88 -0.81
CA LEU A 103 -9.73 3.26 -1.61
C LEU A 103 -9.48 4.03 -2.92
N GLY A 104 -10.54 4.47 -3.60
CA GLY A 104 -10.45 5.26 -4.83
C GLY A 104 -9.76 6.60 -4.61
N GLY A 105 -10.06 7.29 -3.51
CA GLY A 105 -9.38 8.54 -3.14
C GLY A 105 -7.87 8.35 -2.90
N LEU A 106 -7.49 7.23 -2.28
CA LEU A 106 -6.08 6.88 -2.10
C LEU A 106 -5.42 6.56 -3.46
N LEU A 107 -6.01 5.66 -4.25
CA LEU A 107 -5.44 5.19 -5.52
C LEU A 107 -5.41 6.26 -6.61
N ALA A 108 -6.28 7.28 -6.53
CA ALA A 108 -6.22 8.44 -7.40
C ALA A 108 -4.86 9.17 -7.29
N ARG A 109 -4.19 9.12 -6.14
CA ARG A 109 -2.86 9.73 -5.91
C ARG A 109 -1.70 8.78 -6.24
N VAL A 110 -1.98 7.58 -6.73
CA VAL A 110 -1.00 6.53 -6.99
C VAL A 110 -0.83 6.35 -8.50
N GLY A 111 0.41 6.48 -8.99
CA GLY A 111 0.76 6.23 -10.40
C GLY A 111 0.55 4.77 -10.82
N GLY A 112 0.40 4.52 -12.12
CA GLY A 112 -0.06 3.23 -12.64
C GLY A 112 0.83 2.02 -12.31
N ASP A 113 2.13 2.21 -12.17
CA ASP A 113 3.11 1.21 -11.76
C ASP A 113 3.01 0.87 -10.26
N VAL A 114 2.69 1.86 -9.42
CA VAL A 114 2.56 1.73 -7.96
C VAL A 114 1.26 1.04 -7.54
N ARG A 115 0.25 0.94 -8.42
CA ARG A 115 -1.05 0.32 -8.12
C ARG A 115 -1.08 -1.20 -8.16
N ARG A 116 -0.09 -1.86 -8.77
CA ARG A 116 -0.06 -3.32 -9.00
C ARG A 116 0.79 -4.05 -7.99
#